data_AF-A0A7T0BRU4-F1
#
_entry.id   AF-A0A7T0BRU4-F1
#
_cell.length_a   1.000
_cell.length_b   1.000
_cell.length_c   1.000
_cell.angle_alpha   90.00
_cell.angle_beta   90.00
_cell.angle_gamma   90.00
#
_symmetry.space_group_name_H-M   'P 1'
#
loop_
_entity.id
_entity.type
_entity.pdbx_description
1 polymer ?
#
loop_
_entity_poly.entity_id
_entity_poly.type
_entity_poly.pdbx_seq_one_letter_code
_entity_poly.pdbx_strand_id
1 'polypeptide(L)'
;MDAQGNFGSPDGDSPAAYRYTECRLSKLSSFLFENIKENVGGFSLNYRQNLLEPKILPTLLPNILLNGTLGIAVGLISSIPSHNINEVFNAILVYIITGSLKQNLFIKLIPGPDFQLKSILKS
;
A
#
# COMPACT_ATOMS: atom_id res chain seq x y z
N MET A 1 -10.03 0.58 3.39
CA MET A 1 -11.04 0.45 4.46
C MET A 1 -12.26 1.22 4.02
N ASP A 2 -13.44 0.61 4.08
CA ASP A 2 -14.70 1.34 3.93
C ASP A 2 -15.22 1.64 5.33
N ALA A 3 -15.45 2.90 5.64
CA ALA A 3 -15.69 3.37 7.00
C ALA A 3 -16.98 4.20 7.07
N GLN A 4 -17.75 4.03 8.15
CA GLN A 4 -18.97 4.78 8.43
C GLN A 4 -18.90 5.38 9.84
N GLY A 5 -19.22 6.67 9.95
CA GLY A 5 -19.03 7.47 11.16
C GLY A 5 -18.10 8.67 10.91
N ASN A 6 -17.72 9.39 11.97
CA ASN A 6 -16.78 10.50 11.87
C ASN A 6 -15.33 10.00 12.00
N PHE A 7 -14.58 10.04 10.90
CA PHE A 7 -13.16 9.67 10.82
C PHE A 7 -12.20 10.88 10.83
N GLY A 8 -12.71 12.03 11.24
CA GLY A 8 -12.01 13.31 11.21
C GLY A 8 -12.13 14.01 9.87
N SER A 9 -11.76 15.28 9.85
CA SER A 9 -11.77 16.14 8.66
C SER A 9 -10.35 16.58 8.30
N PRO A 10 -10.05 16.85 7.02
CA PRO A 10 -8.84 17.58 6.62
C PRO A 10 -8.65 18.91 7.37
N ASP A 11 -9.73 19.51 7.86
CA ASP A 11 -9.73 20.77 8.61
C ASP A 11 -9.26 20.61 10.07
N GLY A 12 -8.93 19.38 10.50
CA GLY A 12 -8.35 19.10 11.82
C GLY A 12 -9.35 18.62 12.88
N ASP A 13 -10.61 18.42 12.52
CA ASP A 13 -11.59 17.81 13.43
C ASP A 13 -11.17 16.39 13.77
N SER A 14 -11.17 16.08 15.07
CA SER A 14 -10.80 14.76 15.57
C SER A 14 -11.86 13.71 15.23
N PRO A 15 -11.45 12.46 14.95
CA PRO A 15 -12.37 11.35 14.73
C PRO A 15 -13.20 11.06 15.99
N ALA A 16 -14.40 10.52 15.80
CA ALA A 16 -15.21 10.04 16.91
C ALA A 16 -14.57 8.84 17.61
N ALA A 17 -14.96 8.60 18.87
CA ALA A 17 -14.49 7.44 19.62
C ALA A 17 -14.87 6.12 18.91
N TYR A 18 -14.03 5.09 19.07
CA TYR A 18 -14.17 3.78 18.40
C TYR A 18 -15.56 3.13 18.54
N ARG A 19 -16.27 3.42 19.64
CA ARG A 19 -17.63 2.93 19.89
C ARG A 19 -18.71 3.54 18.97
N TYR A 20 -18.37 4.56 18.20
CA TYR A 20 -19.26 5.28 17.28
C TYR A 20 -18.87 5.14 15.81
N THR A 21 -17.83 4.36 15.52
CA THR A 21 -17.30 4.17 14.17
C THR A 21 -17.39 2.71 13.78
N GLU A 22 -17.84 2.45 12.57
CA GLU A 22 -17.85 1.11 11.98
C GLU A 22 -16.94 1.10 10.76
N CYS A 23 -16.22 0.00 10.54
CA CYS A 23 -15.40 -0.16 9.36
C CYS A 23 -15.42 -1.60 8.87
N ARG A 24 -15.23 -1.75 7.56
CA ARG A 24 -15.06 -3.04 6.91
C ARG A 24 -13.91 -2.97 5.92
N LEU A 25 -13.42 -4.15 5.55
CA LEU A 25 -12.46 -4.27 4.46
C LEU A 25 -13.07 -3.72 3.17
N SER A 26 -12.32 -2.86 2.49
CA SER A 26 -12.67 -2.35 1.17
C SER A 26 -12.58 -3.47 0.14
N LYS A 27 -13.29 -3.35 -0.99
CA LYS A 27 -13.19 -4.34 -2.08
C LYS A 27 -11.73 -4.56 -2.54
N LEU A 28 -10.92 -3.51 -2.54
CA LEU A 28 -9.51 -3.55 -2.94
C LEU A 28 -8.64 -4.36 -1.97
N SER A 29 -9.01 -4.46 -0.70
CA SER A 29 -8.24 -5.26 0.27
C SER A 29 -8.37 -6.76 0.04
N SER A 30 -9.37 -7.23 -0.73
CA SER A 30 -9.45 -8.64 -1.11
C SER A 30 -8.20 -9.10 -1.87
N PHE A 31 -7.61 -8.24 -2.71
CA PHE A 31 -6.37 -8.53 -3.45
C PHE A 31 -5.11 -8.64 -2.57
N LEU A 32 -5.16 -8.16 -1.32
CA LEU A 32 -4.07 -8.34 -0.36
C LEU A 32 -4.11 -9.71 0.33
N PHE A 33 -5.30 -10.30 0.43
CA PHE A 33 -5.54 -11.59 1.09
C PHE A 33 -5.82 -12.73 0.11
N GLU A 34 -5.84 -12.44 -1.18
CA GLU A 34 -6.01 -13.43 -2.23
C GLU A 34 -4.90 -14.48 -2.11
N ASN A 35 -5.24 -15.75 -2.17
CA ASN A 35 -4.31 -16.88 -2.02
C ASN A 35 -3.63 -17.03 -0.65
N ILE A 36 -4.13 -16.37 0.41
CA ILE A 36 -3.60 -16.58 1.78
C ILE A 36 -3.70 -18.04 2.25
N LYS A 37 -4.69 -18.79 1.73
CA LYS A 37 -4.91 -20.21 2.03
C LYS A 37 -3.86 -21.13 1.40
N GLU A 38 -3.15 -20.67 0.36
CA GLU A 38 -2.13 -21.44 -0.35
C GLU A 38 -0.77 -21.43 0.37
N ASN A 39 -0.68 -20.72 1.50
CA ASN A 39 0.50 -20.69 2.37
C ASN A 39 1.79 -20.20 1.69
N VAL A 40 1.65 -19.31 0.69
CA VAL A 40 2.76 -18.81 -0.16
C VAL A 40 3.81 -18.02 0.62
N GLY A 41 3.43 -17.39 1.75
CA GLY A 41 4.30 -16.54 2.57
C GLY A 41 4.71 -17.12 3.94
N GLY A 42 4.22 -18.32 4.29
CA GLY A 42 4.43 -18.95 5.59
C GLY A 42 3.68 -18.29 6.75
N PHE A 43 3.42 -19.07 7.81
CA PHE A 43 2.82 -18.60 9.06
C PHE A 43 3.80 -18.73 10.22
N SER A 44 3.65 -17.86 11.21
CA SER A 44 4.35 -17.89 12.49
C SER A 44 3.34 -17.95 13.62
N LEU A 45 3.72 -18.50 14.76
CA LEU A 45 2.93 -18.34 15.97
C LEU A 45 2.89 -16.87 16.37
N ASN A 46 1.73 -16.42 16.85
CA ASN A 46 1.56 -15.12 17.46
C ASN A 46 2.32 -15.04 18.80
N TYR A 47 2.37 -13.86 19.40
CA TYR A 47 3.07 -13.64 20.68
C TYR A 47 2.62 -14.60 21.80
N ARG A 48 1.33 -14.95 21.84
CA ARG A 48 0.76 -15.87 22.85
C ARG A 48 0.88 -17.35 22.48
N GLN A 49 1.52 -17.66 21.34
CA GLN A 49 1.71 -19.01 20.81
C GLN A 49 0.43 -19.85 20.68
N ASN A 50 -0.72 -19.20 20.48
CA ASN A 50 -2.02 -19.88 20.40
C ASN A 50 -2.70 -19.75 19.04
N LEU A 51 -2.24 -18.82 18.20
CA LEU A 51 -2.76 -18.59 16.85
C LEU A 51 -1.59 -18.46 15.88
N LEU A 52 -1.86 -18.77 14.62
CA LEU A 52 -0.92 -18.56 13.52
C LEU A 52 -1.24 -17.24 12.81
N GLU A 53 -0.20 -16.45 12.57
CA GLU A 53 -0.25 -15.19 11.83
C GLU A 53 0.64 -15.30 10.57
N PRO A 54 0.18 -14.78 9.41
CA PRO A 54 0.98 -14.80 8.19
C PRO A 54 2.21 -13.90 8.36
N LYS A 55 3.39 -14.37 7.95
CA LYS A 55 4.60 -13.53 7.98
C LYS A 55 4.59 -12.46 6.89
N ILE A 56 4.04 -12.81 5.73
CA ILE A 56 3.93 -11.94 4.55
C ILE A 56 2.53 -12.15 3.96
N LEU A 57 1.92 -11.08 3.48
CA LEU A 57 0.67 -11.16 2.74
C LEU A 57 0.94 -11.44 1.25
N PRO A 58 0.28 -12.43 0.64
CA PRO A 58 0.39 -12.72 -0.79
C PRO A 58 -0.34 -11.67 -1.62
N THR A 59 0.18 -10.44 -1.63
CA THR A 59 -0.43 -9.33 -2.37
C THR A 59 -0.21 -9.47 -3.88
N LEU A 60 -1.27 -9.34 -4.66
CA LEU A 60 -1.19 -9.21 -6.11
C LEU A 60 -0.80 -7.80 -6.56
N LEU A 61 -0.98 -6.82 -5.67
CA LEU A 61 -0.71 -5.41 -5.95
C LEU A 61 0.60 -4.97 -5.28
N PRO A 62 1.42 -4.14 -5.94
CA PRO A 62 2.63 -3.57 -5.35
C PRO A 62 2.29 -2.47 -4.33
N ASN A 63 1.71 -2.87 -3.19
CA ASN A 63 1.07 -1.97 -2.23
C ASN A 63 2.01 -0.87 -1.68
N ILE A 64 3.30 -1.17 -1.53
CA ILE A 64 4.31 -0.22 -1.05
C ILE A 64 4.43 0.98 -1.99
N LEU A 65 4.43 0.76 -3.32
CA LEU A 65 4.54 1.85 -4.30
C LEU A 65 3.21 2.59 -4.46
N LEU A 66 2.10 1.85 -4.39
CA LEU A 66 0.76 2.43 -4.58
C LEU A 66 0.37 3.35 -3.44
N ASN A 67 0.53 2.90 -2.19
CA ASN A 67 0.10 3.67 -1.02
C ASN A 67 1.23 4.47 -0.38
N GLY A 68 2.49 4.15 -0.70
CA GLY A 68 3.63 4.74 -0.02
C GLY A 68 3.80 4.22 1.41
N THR A 69 4.88 4.64 2.06
CA THR A 69 5.14 4.36 3.47
C THR A 69 5.94 5.49 4.09
N LEU A 70 5.69 5.78 5.35
CA LEU A 70 6.52 6.68 6.15
C LEU A 70 6.87 5.94 7.44
N GLY A 71 8.16 5.76 7.70
CA GLY A 71 8.66 5.01 8.84
C GLY A 71 9.88 5.68 9.45
N ILE A 72 9.88 5.78 10.78
CA ILE A 72 11.00 6.29 11.57
C ILE A 72 11.39 5.17 12.53
N ALA A 73 12.64 4.71 12.41
CA ALA A 73 13.26 3.77 13.33
C ALA A 73 14.51 4.41 13.93
N VAL A 74 15.10 3.76 14.95
CA VAL A 74 16.31 4.27 15.60
C VAL A 74 17.44 4.35 14.57
N GLY A 75 17.81 5.57 14.19
CA GLY A 75 18.87 5.84 13.22
C GLY A 75 18.47 5.70 11.74
N LEU A 76 17.19 5.44 11.41
CA LEU A 76 16.72 5.24 10.04
C LEU A 76 15.41 5.98 9.79
N ILE A 77 15.32 6.63 8.64
CA ILE A 77 14.10 7.27 8.15
C ILE A 77 13.83 6.74 6.75
N SER A 78 12.60 6.29 6.52
CA SER A 78 12.12 5.85 5.22
C SER A 78 10.85 6.61 4.86
N SER A 79 10.81 7.18 3.66
CA SER A 79 9.65 7.88 3.11
C SER A 79 9.52 7.53 1.63
N ILE A 80 8.52 6.72 1.30
CA ILE A 80 8.17 6.31 -0.05
C ILE A 80 6.84 6.97 -0.38
N PRO A 81 6.75 7.85 -1.40
CA PRO A 81 5.48 8.46 -1.79
C PRO A 81 4.59 7.48 -2.55
N SER A 82 3.29 7.78 -2.61
CA SER A 82 2.32 7.04 -3.42
C SER A 82 2.55 7.30 -4.91
N HIS A 83 2.26 6.30 -5.73
CA HIS A 83 2.38 6.35 -7.19
C HIS A 83 1.09 5.90 -7.86
N ASN A 84 0.88 6.34 -9.10
CA ASN A 84 -0.29 5.96 -9.85
C ASN A 84 -0.27 4.47 -10.20
N ILE A 85 -1.41 3.79 -10.02
CA ILE A 85 -1.52 2.35 -10.25
C ILE A 85 -1.23 1.97 -11.70
N ASN A 86 -1.69 2.76 -12.67
CA ASN A 86 -1.52 2.45 -14.09
C ASN A 86 -0.05 2.58 -14.52
N GLU A 87 0.67 3.57 -13.98
CA GLU A 87 2.09 3.78 -14.23
C GLU A 87 2.94 2.62 -13.70
N VAL A 88 2.68 2.21 -12.45
CA VAL A 88 3.36 1.09 -11.83
C VAL A 88 3.09 -0.22 -12.58
N PHE A 89 1.83 -0.48 -12.97
CA PHE A 89 1.50 -1.67 -13.76
C PHE A 89 2.15 -1.68 -15.13
N ASN A 90 2.17 -0.54 -15.84
CA ASN A 90 2.85 -0.44 -17.13
C ASN A 90 4.35 -0.71 -17.00
N ALA A 91 4.99 -0.17 -15.95
CA ALA A 91 6.39 -0.45 -15.66
C ALA A 91 6.64 -1.94 -15.41
N ILE A 92 5.80 -2.59 -14.59
CA ILE A 92 5.89 -4.04 -14.33
C ILE A 92 5.70 -4.85 -15.61
N LEU A 93 4.72 -4.50 -16.44
CA LEU A 93 4.45 -5.22 -17.69
C LEU A 93 5.63 -5.11 -18.66
N VAL A 94 6.22 -3.92 -18.80
CA VAL A 94 7.43 -3.74 -19.62
C VAL A 94 8.58 -4.57 -19.05
N TYR A 95 8.79 -4.54 -17.74
CA TYR A 95 9.84 -5.33 -17.09
C TYR A 95 9.70 -6.84 -17.35
N ILE A 96 8.47 -7.36 -17.27
CA ILE A 96 8.19 -8.78 -17.54
C ILE A 96 8.52 -9.14 -19.00
N ILE A 97 8.19 -8.27 -19.95
CA ILE A 97 8.41 -8.53 -21.39
C ILE A 97 9.89 -8.42 -21.77
N THR A 98 10.59 -7.40 -21.28
CA THR A 98 11.97 -7.10 -21.70
C THR A 98 13.03 -7.74 -20.82
N GLY A 99 12.65 -8.25 -19.64
CA GLY A 99 13.56 -8.77 -18.61
C GLY A 99 14.48 -7.71 -17.98
N SER A 100 14.42 -6.46 -18.44
CA SER A 100 15.22 -5.35 -17.94
C SER A 100 14.60 -4.01 -18.29
N LEU A 101 14.60 -3.08 -17.34
CA LEU A 101 14.14 -1.71 -17.53
C LEU A 101 15.35 -0.76 -17.53
N LYS A 102 15.60 -0.11 -18.66
CA LYS A 102 16.58 0.99 -18.72
C LYS A 102 16.03 2.19 -17.97
N GLN A 103 16.90 2.91 -17.27
CA GLN A 103 16.53 4.06 -16.43
C GLN A 103 15.73 5.13 -17.20
N ASN A 104 16.11 5.44 -18.43
CA ASN A 104 15.40 6.42 -19.27
C ASN A 104 13.96 6.01 -19.60
N LEU A 105 13.69 4.71 -19.69
CA LEU A 105 12.36 4.19 -19.95
C LEU A 105 11.54 4.14 -18.65
N PHE A 106 12.18 3.79 -17.53
CA PHE A 106 11.55 3.81 -16.21
C PHE A 106 11.00 5.19 -15.84
N ILE A 107 11.80 6.24 -16.02
CA ILE A 107 11.39 7.64 -15.75
C ILE A 107 10.22 8.07 -16.65
N LYS A 108 10.15 7.54 -17.88
CA LYS A 108 9.01 7.80 -18.79
C LYS A 108 7.74 7.08 -18.38
N LEU A 109 7.86 5.90 -17.77
CA LEU A 109 6.73 5.06 -17.35
C LEU A 109 6.18 5.51 -16.00
N ILE A 110 7.04 5.98 -15.11
CA ILE A 110 6.70 6.53 -13.79
C ILE A 110 7.31 7.94 -13.70
N PRO A 111 6.61 8.97 -14.23
CA PRO A 111 7.11 10.34 -14.25
C PRO A 111 7.28 10.93 -12.84
N GLY A 112 6.52 10.45 -11.86
CA GLY A 112 6.64 10.90 -10.48
C GLY A 112 5.56 10.34 -9.55
N PRO A 113 5.58 10.76 -8.28
CA PRO A 113 4.57 10.36 -7.31
C PRO A 113 3.21 11.01 -7.61
N ASP A 114 2.13 10.29 -7.28
CA ASP A 114 0.76 10.76 -7.42
C ASP A 114 0.15 10.92 -6.01
N PHE A 115 -0.15 12.15 -5.62
CA PHE A 115 -0.67 12.48 -4.29
C PHE A 115 -2.19 12.59 -4.32
N GLN A 116 -2.84 12.04 -3.28
CA GLN A 116 -4.31 12.02 -3.16
C GLN A 116 -4.95 13.43 -3.22
N LEU A 117 -4.26 14.42 -2.66
CA LEU A 117 -4.51 15.82 -2.93
C LEU A 117 -3.68 16.18 -4.15
N LYS A 118 -4.32 16.48 -5.29
CA LYS A 118 -3.67 17.00 -6.51
C LYS A 118 -2.92 18.29 -6.21
N SER A 119 -1.74 18.17 -5.62
CA SER A 119 -0.77 19.23 -5.48
C SER A 119 0.00 19.31 -6.78
N ILE A 120 0.18 20.53 -7.30
CA ILE A 120 0.95 20.74 -8.51
C ILE A 120 2.41 20.47 -8.15
N LEU A 121 2.95 19.34 -8.60
CA LEU A 121 4.37 19.09 -8.54
C LEU A 121 5.05 20.02 -9.55
N LYS A 122 5.69 21.08 -9.06
CA LYS A 122 6.60 21.87 -9.88
C LYS A 122 7.83 21.00 -10.17
N SER A 123 7.95 20.59 -11.43
CA SER A 123 9.18 20.07 -12.02
C SER A 123 10.28 21.10 -12.02
#